data_AF-A0A699S9E6-F1
#
_entry.id   AF-A0A699S9E6-F1
#
_cell.length_a   1.000
_cell.length_b   1.000
_cell.length_c   1.000
_cell.angle_alpha   90.00
_cell.angle_beta   90.00
_cell.angle_gamma   90.00
#
_symmetry.space_group_name_H-M   'P 1'
#
loop_
_entity.id
_entity.type
_entity.pdbx_description
1 polymer ?
#
loop_
_entity_poly.entity_id
_entity_poly.type
_entity_poly.pdbx_seq_one_letter_code
_entity_poly.pdbx_strand_id
1 'polypeptide(L)' 'MCKIFCQTVQKKREEKRIEEEQAAKAQNWKFPVCYDDDDDEEGYNSLNDNIISAS' A
#
# COMPACT_ATOMS: atom_id res chain seq x y z
N MET A 1 -23.26 -28.36 28.75
CA MET A 1 -22.20 -28.56 27.73
C MET A 1 -22.25 -27.54 26.58
N CYS A 2 -23.42 -27.05 26.14
CA CYS A 2 -23.51 -26.11 25.01
C CYS A 2 -22.86 -24.72 25.23
N LYS A 3 -22.99 -24.09 26.40
CA LYS A 3 -22.45 -22.74 26.63
C LYS A 3 -20.92 -22.68 26.47
N ILE A 4 -20.21 -23.66 27.01
CA ILE A 4 -18.75 -23.75 26.93
C ILE A 4 -18.32 -23.96 25.48
N PHE A 5 -18.98 -24.88 24.77
CA PHE A 5 -18.68 -25.15 23.35
C PHE A 5 -18.93 -23.92 22.46
N CYS A 6 -20.07 -23.24 22.62
CA CYS A 6 -20.36 -22.03 21.86
C CYS A 6 -19.33 -20.92 22.13
N GLN A 7 -18.90 -20.76 23.38
CA GLN A 7 -17.90 -19.75 23.74
C GLN A 7 -16.52 -20.09 23.17
N THR A 8 -16.12 -21.37 23.16
CA THR A 8 -14.88 -21.82 22.52
C THR A 8 -14.91 -21.60 21.00
N VAL A 9 -16.04 -21.86 20.33
CA VAL A 9 -16.20 -21.62 18.89
C VAL A 9 -16.13 -20.12 18.57
N GLN A 10 -16.77 -19.27 19.38
CA GLN A 10 -16.66 -17.81 19.22
C GLN A 10 -15.21 -17.34 19.39
N LYS A 11 -14.53 -17.78 20.46
CA LYS A 11 -13.15 -17.38 20.72
C LYS A 11 -12.20 -17.81 19.60
N LYS A 12 -12.32 -19.04 19.10
CA LYS A 12 -11.53 -19.51 17.95
C LYS A 12 -11.77 -18.70 16.68
N ARG A 13 -13.01 -18.22 16.46
CA ARG A 13 -13.34 -17.38 15.30
C ARG A 13 -12.72 -15.98 15.45
N GLU A 14 -12.69 -15.44 16.65
CA GLU A 14 -12.04 -14.16 16.95
C GLU A 14 -10.51 -14.27 16.81
N GLU A 15 -9.91 -15.31 17.35
CA GLU A 15 -8.48 -15.62 17.21
C GLU A 15 -8.08 -15.73 15.72
N LYS A 16 -8.89 -16.44 14.92
CA LYS A 16 -8.63 -16.57 13.47
C LYS A 16 -8.66 -15.23 12.74
N ARG A 17 -9.59 -14.33 13.09
CA ARG A 17 -9.65 -12.98 12.49
C ARG A 17 -8.42 -12.15 12.84
N ILE A 18 -7.90 -12.28 14.06
CA ILE A 18 -6.70 -11.57 14.50
C ILE A 18 -5.47 -12.10 13.76
N GLU A 19 -5.37 -13.42 13.59
CA GLU A 19 -4.29 -14.05 12.81
C GLU A 19 -4.34 -13.62 11.33
N GLU A 20 -5.53 -13.57 10.72
CA GLU A 20 -5.74 -13.05 9.37
C GLU A 20 -5.36 -11.57 9.25
N GLU A 21 -5.74 -10.73 10.23
CA GLU A 21 -5.38 -9.30 10.26
C GLU A 21 -3.87 -9.10 10.45
N GLN A 22 -3.22 -9.88 11.33
CA GLN A 22 -1.77 -9.83 11.50
C GLN A 22 -1.04 -10.27 10.24
N ALA A 23 -1.51 -11.34 9.58
CA ALA A 23 -0.94 -11.79 8.31
C ALA A 23 -1.12 -10.73 7.22
N ALA A 24 -2.29 -10.11 7.10
CA ALA A 24 -2.55 -9.03 6.16
C ALA A 24 -1.68 -7.80 6.46
N LYS A 25 -1.51 -7.43 7.73
CA LYS A 25 -0.64 -6.31 8.15
C LYS A 25 0.83 -6.60 7.89
N ALA A 26 1.28 -7.84 8.10
CA ALA A 26 2.63 -8.27 7.76
C ALA A 26 2.88 -8.26 6.24
N GLN A 27 1.89 -8.68 5.43
CA GLN A 27 1.93 -8.58 3.97
C GLN A 27 1.92 -7.11 3.50
N ASN A 28 1.13 -6.25 4.13
CA ASN A 28 1.11 -4.80 3.87
C ASN A 28 2.45 -4.14 4.21
N TRP A 29 3.08 -4.52 5.33
CA TRP A 29 4.45 -4.06 5.63
C TRP A 29 5.45 -4.56 4.57
N LYS A 30 5.22 -5.76 4.04
CA LYS A 30 6.07 -6.38 3.03
C LYS A 30 5.82 -5.86 1.61
N PHE A 31 4.80 -5.03 1.42
CA PHE A 31 4.75 -4.12 0.29
C PHE A 31 5.63 -2.91 0.66
N PRO A 32 6.88 -2.80 0.17
CA PRO A 32 7.37 -1.47 -0.11
C PRO A 32 6.30 -0.89 -1.02
N VAL A 33 5.62 0.15 -0.56
CA VAL A 33 4.83 0.96 -1.47
C VAL A 33 5.85 1.42 -2.50
N CYS A 34 5.87 0.74 -3.65
CA CYS A 34 6.59 1.15 -4.83
C CYS A 34 5.83 2.38 -5.31
N TYR A 35 6.00 3.49 -4.59
CA TYR A 35 6.08 4.75 -5.28
C TYR A 35 7.30 4.58 -6.17
N ASP A 36 7.06 4.27 -7.45
CA ASP A 36 7.85 4.88 -8.51
C ASP A 36 7.73 6.38 -8.26
N ASP A 37 8.56 6.86 -7.35
CA ASP A 37 9.08 8.21 -7.34
C ASP A 37 10.02 8.25 -8.56
N ASP A 38 9.46 8.04 -9.76
CA ASP A 38 9.97 8.63 -10.99
C ASP A 38 9.78 10.12 -10.77
N ASP A 39 10.71 10.63 -9.97
CA ASP A 39 11.16 11.98 -9.82
C ASP A 39 10.81 12.71 -11.11
N ASP A 40 9.88 13.66 -11.00
CA ASP A 40 9.55 14.65 -12.02
C ASP A 40 10.86 15.40 -12.37
N GLU A 41 11.77 14.76 -13.09
CA GLU A 41 12.99 15.35 -13.63
C GLU A 41 12.54 16.29 -14.76
N GLU A 42 12.39 17.52 -14.33
CA GLU A 42 12.72 18.70 -15.13
C GLU A 42 11.69 19.09 -16.18
N GLY A 43 10.61 19.70 -15.66
CA GLY A 43 10.01 20.84 -16.33
C GLY A 43 10.99 22.01 -16.44
N TYR A 44 11.99 21.96 -17.34
CA TYR A 44 12.80 23.13 -17.72
C TYR A 44 13.42 23.00 -19.13
N ASN A 45 12.61 22.70 -20.16
CA ASN A 45 13.05 22.84 -21.56
C ASN A 45 12.02 23.53 -22.48
N SER A 46 11.18 24.43 -21.95
CA SER A 46 10.22 25.21 -22.76
C SER A 46 10.55 26.72 -22.80
N LEU A 47 11.84 27.06 -22.82
CA LEU A 47 12.25 28.45 -23.05
C LEU A 47 13.48 28.56 -23.95
N ASN A 48 13.47 27.83 -25.07
CA ASN A 48 14.37 28.14 -26.17
C ASN A 48 13.67 28.30 -27.54
N ASP A 49 12.34 28.43 -27.56
CA ASP A 49 11.56 28.73 -28.77
C ASP A 49 11.79 30.13 -29.38
N ASN A 50 12.74 30.93 -28.87
CA ASN A 50 12.93 32.32 -29.29
C ASN A 50 14.30 32.66 -29.91
N ILE A 51 15.17 31.71 -30.23
CA ILE A 51 16.51 32.04 -30.78
C ILE A 51 16.65 31.77 -32.30
N ILE A 52 15.71 31.09 -32.96
CA ILE A 52 15.80 30.84 -34.41
C ILE A 52 14.60 31.44 -35.16
N SER A 53 14.58 32.77 -35.27
CA SER A 53 13.88 33.49 -36.35
C SER A 53 14.65 34.75 -36.68
N ALA A 54 15.90 34.55 -37.13
CA ALA A 54 16.67 35.56 -37.81
C ALA A 54 17.42 34.90 -38.98
N SER A 55 16.71 34.71 -40.10
CA SER A 55 17.24 34.69 -41.46
C SER A 55 16.08 34.76 -42.45
#